data_AF-A0A2S2PFR6-F1
#
_entry.id   AF-A0A2S2PFR6-F1
#
_cell.length_a   1.000
_cell.length_b   1.000
_cell.length_c   1.000
_cell.angle_alpha   90.00
_cell.angle_beta   90.00
_cell.angle_gamma   90.00
#
_symmetry.space_group_name_H-M   'P 1'
#
loop_
_entity.id
_entity.type
_entity.pdbx_description
1 polymer ?
#
loop_
_entity_poly.entity_id
_entity_poly.type
_entity_poly.pdbx_seq_one_letter_code
_entity_poly.pdbx_strand_id
1 'polypeptide(L)'
;LTTLMTKHKLNISYKESYGKKKILPYQNKIVIPYFMYIDDFEINNPLGSHASVHSISAIYYSFPLTDQSKLVNIYLAALIKSVDMKHFGNDSCLNKLICQINDLEVNGIIIDTPCGTKE
;
A
#
# COMPACT_ATOMS: atom_id res chain seq x y z
N LEU A 1 -13.60 30.31 16.78
CA LEU A 1 -12.44 29.46 17.06
C LEU A 1 -12.88 28.01 16.95
N THR A 2 -12.64 27.35 15.81
CA THR A 2 -11.54 26.37 15.63
C THR A 2 -11.99 25.03 16.26
N THR A 3 -12.26 23.91 15.57
CA THR A 3 -11.93 23.49 14.21
C THR A 3 -12.78 22.26 13.87
N LEU A 4 -13.25 22.20 12.62
CA LEU A 4 -13.71 21.00 11.93
C LEU A 4 -12.60 19.95 11.89
N MET A 5 -12.82 18.75 12.40
CA MET A 5 -12.04 17.58 12.00
C MET A 5 -13.01 16.42 11.73
N THR A 6 -13.57 16.43 10.53
CA THR A 6 -14.28 15.29 9.97
C THR A 6 -13.28 14.15 9.85
N LYS A 7 -13.43 13.13 10.69
CA LYS A 7 -12.67 11.86 10.60
C LYS A 7 -12.96 11.22 9.25
N HIS A 8 -12.08 11.40 8.27
CA HIS A 8 -12.10 10.65 7.03
C HIS A 8 -11.32 9.34 7.23
N LYS A 9 -12.07 8.24 7.28
CA LYS A 9 -11.54 6.87 7.32
C LYS A 9 -11.26 6.45 5.88
N LEU A 10 -10.00 6.37 5.48
CA LEU A 10 -9.64 5.71 4.23
C LEU A 10 -9.82 4.21 4.37
N ASN A 11 -10.64 3.65 3.49
CA ASN A 11 -10.80 2.21 3.33
C ASN A 11 -10.28 1.85 1.95
N ILE A 12 -9.06 1.30 1.90
CA ILE A 12 -8.42 0.80 0.69
C ILE A 12 -8.89 -0.64 0.45
N SER A 13 -9.49 -0.95 -0.70
CA SER A 13 -9.62 -2.31 -1.24
C SER A 13 -10.32 -2.30 -2.58
N TYR A 14 -9.78 -3.01 -3.59
CA TYR A 14 -10.61 -3.35 -4.75
C TYR A 14 -10.37 -4.70 -5.45
N LYS A 15 -10.91 -5.82 -4.96
CA LYS A 15 -10.99 -7.08 -5.73
C LYS A 15 -12.10 -6.99 -6.81
N GLU A 16 -11.78 -7.34 -8.06
CA GLU A 16 -12.42 -6.98 -9.35
C GLU A 16 -13.96 -7.00 -9.47
N SER A 17 -14.72 -7.68 -8.61
CA SER A 17 -16.18 -7.79 -8.70
C SER A 17 -16.99 -6.79 -7.85
N TYR A 18 -16.37 -6.03 -6.93
CA TYR A 18 -17.04 -5.35 -5.80
C TYR A 18 -17.17 -3.80 -5.84
N GLY A 19 -16.93 -3.11 -6.97
CA GLY A 19 -16.27 -1.78 -6.93
C GLY A 19 -17.07 -0.57 -7.25
N LYS A 20 -18.08 -0.72 -8.09
CA LYS A 20 -18.89 0.41 -8.49
C LYS A 20 -19.56 1.08 -7.28
N LYS A 21 -19.80 0.34 -6.19
CA LYS A 21 -20.43 0.85 -4.96
C LYS A 21 -19.49 1.61 -4.02
N LYS A 22 -18.19 1.28 -3.99
CA LYS A 22 -17.22 1.89 -3.06
C LYS A 22 -16.62 3.20 -3.56
N ILE A 23 -16.73 3.48 -4.86
CA ILE A 23 -16.22 4.71 -5.48
C ILE A 23 -17.26 5.85 -5.39
N LEU A 24 -18.55 5.51 -5.20
CA LEU A 24 -19.67 6.47 -5.07
C LEU A 24 -19.42 7.62 -4.08
N PRO A 25 -18.79 7.42 -2.90
CA PRO A 25 -18.53 8.51 -1.96
C PRO A 25 -17.49 9.54 -2.46
N TYR A 26 -16.79 9.26 -3.56
CA TYR A 26 -15.65 10.03 -4.05
C TYR A 26 -15.91 10.70 -5.41
N GLN A 27 -17.18 10.96 -5.77
CA GLN A 27 -17.61 11.45 -7.08
C GLN A 27 -16.91 12.74 -7.57
N ASN A 28 -16.35 13.56 -6.67
CA ASN A 28 -15.63 14.80 -7.00
C ASN A 28 -14.14 14.76 -6.64
N LYS A 29 -13.55 13.57 -6.49
CA LYS A 29 -12.13 13.40 -6.20
C LYS A 29 -11.46 12.54 -7.26
N ILE A 30 -10.18 12.81 -7.51
CA ILE A 30 -9.33 11.87 -8.23
C ILE A 30 -9.13 10.66 -7.32
N VAL A 31 -9.51 9.49 -7.80
CA VAL A 31 -9.35 8.22 -7.07
C VAL A 31 -8.34 7.36 -7.83
N ILE A 32 -7.23 7.05 -7.16
CA ILE A 32 -6.24 6.11 -7.68
C ILE A 32 -6.41 4.79 -6.94
N PRO A 33 -7.10 3.80 -7.54
CA PRO A 33 -7.20 2.47 -6.94
C PRO A 33 -5.84 1.78 -6.94
N TYR A 34 -5.53 1.06 -5.88
CA TYR A 34 -4.37 0.18 -5.81
C TYR A 34 -4.66 -1.02 -4.92
N PHE A 35 -3.86 -2.06 -5.09
CA PHE A 35 -3.86 -3.27 -4.29
C PHE A 35 -2.64 -3.26 -3.39
N MET A 36 -2.79 -3.80 -2.18
CA MET A 36 -1.67 -4.05 -1.29
C MET A 36 -1.79 -5.46 -0.73
N TYR A 37 -0.67 -6.17 -0.65
CA TYR A 37 -0.60 -7.51 -0.08
C TYR A 37 0.76 -7.72 0.58
N ILE A 38 0.79 -8.68 1.50
CA ILE A 38 1.98 -9.02 2.29
C ILE A 38 2.32 -10.47 2.00
N ASP A 39 3.59 -10.75 1.77
CA ASP A 39 4.13 -12.10 1.60
C ASP A 39 5.39 -12.28 2.45
N ASP A 40 5.52 -13.43 3.10
CA ASP A 40 6.67 -13.76 3.94
C ASP A 40 7.63 -14.66 3.15
N PHE A 41 8.92 -14.29 3.10
CA PHE A 41 9.95 -15.14 2.51
C PHE A 41 11.17 -15.26 3.42
N GLU A 42 11.81 -16.44 3.40
CA GLU A 42 13.00 -16.74 4.20
C GLU A 42 14.26 -16.56 3.36
N ILE A 43 15.24 -15.82 3.89
CA ILE A 43 16.46 -15.44 3.16
C ILE A 43 17.61 -16.42 3.40
N ASN A 44 17.72 -17.00 4.60
CA ASN A 44 18.93 -17.69 5.01
C ASN A 44 18.82 -19.21 4.93
N ASN A 45 17.74 -19.80 5.45
CA ASN A 45 17.60 -21.27 5.46
C ASN A 45 16.13 -21.69 5.38
N PRO A 46 15.50 -21.66 4.19
CA PRO A 46 14.08 -21.98 4.03
C PRO A 46 13.69 -23.43 4.37
N LEU A 47 14.67 -24.34 4.58
CA LEU A 47 14.43 -25.77 4.80
C LEU A 47 14.86 -26.27 6.20
N GLY A 48 15.48 -25.43 7.02
CA GLY A 48 15.97 -25.79 8.35
C GLY A 48 14.93 -25.62 9.46
N SER A 49 15.21 -26.18 10.64
CA SER A 49 14.36 -26.00 11.84
C SER A 49 14.19 -24.54 12.27
N HIS A 50 15.07 -23.64 11.82
CA HIS A 50 15.02 -22.20 12.06
C HIS A 50 14.60 -21.38 10.83
N ALA A 51 13.95 -22.02 9.84
CA ALA A 51 13.51 -21.42 8.57
C ALA A 51 12.49 -20.27 8.66
N SER A 52 12.18 -19.77 9.86
CA SER A 52 11.29 -18.62 10.06
C SER A 52 11.91 -17.50 10.91
N VAL A 53 13.13 -17.69 11.42
CA VAL A 53 13.79 -16.72 12.31
C VAL A 53 14.27 -15.50 11.53
N HIS A 54 14.64 -15.68 10.26
CA HIS A 54 15.14 -14.60 9.40
C HIS A 54 14.18 -14.27 8.25
N SER A 55 12.90 -14.62 8.43
CA SER A 55 11.87 -14.31 7.45
C SER A 55 11.63 -12.81 7.38
N ILE A 56 11.34 -12.33 6.17
CA ILE A 56 10.97 -10.95 5.89
C ILE A 56 9.55 -10.94 5.33
N SER A 57 8.70 -10.12 5.94
CA SER A 57 7.43 -9.69 5.38
C SER A 57 7.68 -8.60 4.36
N ALA A 58 7.47 -8.90 3.09
CA ALA A 58 7.44 -7.91 2.03
C ALA A 58 6.02 -7.42 1.80
N ILE A 59 5.87 -6.09 1.80
CA ILE A 59 4.61 -5.42 1.49
C ILE A 59 4.73 -4.95 0.05
N TYR A 60 3.85 -5.47 -0.81
CA TYR A 60 3.77 -5.10 -2.21
C TYR A 60 2.51 -4.31 -2.51
N TYR A 61 2.55 -3.55 -3.60
CA TYR A 61 1.38 -2.90 -4.16
C TYR A 61 1.37 -2.91 -5.69
N SER A 62 0.19 -2.83 -6.27
CA SER A 62 0.00 -2.75 -7.73
C SER A 62 -1.19 -1.85 -8.08
N PHE A 63 -1.12 -1.21 -9.24
CA PHE A 63 -2.24 -0.45 -9.80
C PHE A 63 -3.06 -1.35 -10.73
N PRO A 64 -4.38 -1.13 -10.88
CA PRO A 64 -5.23 -1.88 -11.80
C PRO A 64 -4.96 -1.47 -13.25
N LEU A 65 -3.83 -1.92 -13.77
CA LEU A 65 -3.46 -1.86 -15.18
C LEU A 65 -4.00 -3.10 -15.91
N THR A 66 -3.94 -3.11 -17.24
CA THR A 66 -4.46 -4.24 -18.05
C THR A 66 -3.76 -5.57 -17.76
N ASP A 67 -2.52 -5.53 -17.23
CA ASP A 67 -1.69 -6.71 -16.96
C ASP A 67 -1.19 -6.77 -15.49
N GLN A 68 -2.10 -6.72 -14.52
CA GLN A 68 -1.75 -6.62 -13.08
C GLN A 68 -0.88 -7.77 -12.57
N SER A 69 -0.97 -8.95 -13.18
CA SER A 69 -0.19 -10.14 -12.79
C SER A 69 1.24 -10.15 -13.32
N LYS A 70 1.62 -9.22 -14.21
CA LYS A 70 3.01 -9.10 -14.64
C LYS A 70 3.85 -8.53 -13.50
N LEU A 71 4.99 -9.17 -13.24
CA LEU A 71 5.91 -8.77 -12.17
C LEU A 71 6.35 -7.30 -12.26
N VAL A 72 6.45 -6.75 -13.48
CA VAL A 72 6.79 -5.33 -13.71
C VAL A 72 5.76 -4.35 -13.13
N ASN A 73 4.54 -4.81 -12.86
CA ASN A 73 3.45 -4.01 -12.29
C ASN A 73 3.28 -4.24 -10.77
N ILE A 74 4.20 -4.99 -10.15
CA ILE A 74 4.25 -5.24 -8.71
C ILE A 74 5.39 -4.41 -8.12
N TYR A 75 5.06 -3.50 -7.22
CA TYR A 75 6.00 -2.59 -6.58
C TYR A 75 6.16 -2.92 -5.12
N LEU A 76 7.37 -2.72 -4.58
CA LEU A 76 7.68 -2.94 -3.17
C LEU A 76 7.45 -1.66 -2.37
N ALA A 77 6.64 -1.74 -1.32
CA ALA A 77 6.38 -0.63 -0.40
C ALA A 77 7.25 -0.68 0.86
N ALA A 78 7.47 -1.88 1.42
CA ALA A 78 8.24 -2.05 2.65
C ALA A 78 8.78 -3.47 2.79
N LEU A 79 9.87 -3.60 3.54
CA LEU A 79 10.41 -4.86 4.04
C LEU A 79 10.51 -4.76 5.56
N ILE A 80 9.91 -5.73 6.26
CA ILE A 80 9.88 -5.75 7.71
C ILE A 80 10.21 -7.18 8.14
N LYS A 81 11.01 -7.36 9.20
CA LYS A 81 11.24 -8.71 9.72
C LYS A 81 9.91 -9.30 10.17
N SER A 82 9.62 -10.54 9.75
CA SER A 82 8.36 -11.18 10.10
C SER A 82 8.22 -11.37 11.62
N VAL A 83 9.34 -11.49 12.35
CA VAL A 83 9.34 -11.52 13.83
C VAL A 83 8.90 -10.20 14.45
N ASP A 84 9.27 -9.06 13.85
CA ASP A 84 8.87 -7.73 14.35
C ASP A 84 7.38 -7.50 14.05
N MET A 85 6.90 -7.89 12.87
CA MET A 85 5.47 -7.86 12.54
C MET A 85 4.63 -8.67 13.54
N LYS A 86 5.11 -9.86 13.94
CA LYS A 86 4.43 -10.70 14.94
C LYS A 86 4.48 -10.11 16.35
N HIS A 87 5.58 -9.44 16.70
CA HIS A 87 5.80 -8.93 18.04
C HIS A 87 5.11 -7.58 18.29
N PHE A 88 5.21 -6.65 17.34
CA PHE A 88 4.68 -5.28 17.46
C PHE A 88 3.32 -5.11 16.76
N GLY A 89 2.92 -6.04 15.90
CA GLY A 89 1.67 -5.98 15.16
C GLY A 89 1.71 -5.02 13.97
N ASN A 90 0.71 -5.17 13.10
CA ASN A 90 0.63 -4.44 11.84
C ASN A 90 0.56 -2.92 12.03
N ASP A 91 -0.21 -2.43 13.02
CA ASP A 91 -0.46 -1.00 13.21
C ASP A 91 0.84 -0.24 13.49
N SER A 92 1.70 -0.78 14.37
CA SER A 92 2.99 -0.17 14.69
C SER A 92 3.98 -0.30 13.54
N CYS A 93 4.10 -1.49 12.95
CA CYS A 93 5.07 -1.75 11.88
C CYS A 93 4.76 -1.00 10.58
N LEU A 94 3.47 -0.84 10.25
CA LEU A 94 3.03 -0.18 9.01
C LEU A 94 2.72 1.31 9.20
N ASN A 95 2.85 1.85 10.42
CA ASN A 95 2.50 3.23 10.73
C ASN A 95 3.17 4.22 9.77
N LYS A 96 4.47 4.05 9.51
CA LYS A 96 5.21 4.95 8.62
C LYS A 96 4.68 4.90 7.19
N LEU A 97 4.36 3.69 6.68
CA LEU A 97 3.78 3.52 5.35
C LEU A 97 2.39 4.17 5.25
N ILE A 98 1.53 3.95 6.25
CA ILE A 98 0.20 4.56 6.32
C ILE A 98 0.30 6.09 6.36
N CYS A 99 1.20 6.64 7.17
CA CYS A 99 1.43 8.07 7.24
C CYS A 99 1.88 8.65 5.89
N GLN A 100 2.74 7.97 5.15
CA GLN A 100 3.15 8.41 3.80
C GLN A 100 1.99 8.36 2.80
N ILE A 101 1.16 7.32 2.82
CA ILE A 101 -0.01 7.23 1.95
C ILE A 101 -1.02 8.35 2.25
N ASN A 102 -1.28 8.62 3.53
CA ASN A 102 -2.17 9.71 3.95
C ASN A 102 -1.61 11.09 3.53
N ASP A 103 -0.29 11.27 3.65
CA ASP A 103 0.38 12.48 3.19
C ASP A 103 0.25 12.66 1.68
N LEU A 104 0.45 11.61 0.90
CA LEU A 104 0.25 11.62 -0.56
C LEU A 104 -1.20 11.92 -0.96
N GLU A 105 -2.19 11.45 -0.19
CA GLU A 105 -3.59 11.76 -0.47
C GLU A 105 -3.92 13.24 -0.23
N VAL A 106 -3.37 13.82 0.84
CA VAL A 106 -3.67 15.21 1.23
C VAL A 106 -2.85 16.21 0.44
N ASN A 107 -1.55 15.96 0.31
CA ASN A 107 -0.57 16.90 -0.23
C ASN A 107 -0.17 16.58 -1.67
N GLY A 108 -0.40 15.35 -2.14
CA GLY A 108 0.03 14.92 -3.48
C GLY A 108 1.56 14.92 -3.64
N ILE A 109 2.00 14.80 -4.90
CA ILE A 109 3.40 15.00 -5.31
C ILE A 109 3.45 15.76 -6.63
N ILE A 110 4.51 16.55 -6.80
CA ILE A 110 4.82 17.22 -8.06
C ILE A 110 5.92 16.40 -8.73
N ILE A 111 5.67 15.97 -9.98
CA ILE A 111 6.64 15.21 -10.76
C ILE A 111 7.01 16.05 -11.98
N ASP A 112 8.25 16.50 -12.02
CA ASP A 112 8.82 17.15 -13.19
C ASP A 112 9.15 16.08 -14.24
N THR A 113 8.47 16.13 -15.37
CA THR A 113 8.79 15.27 -16.51
C THR A 113 9.32 16.12 -17.66
N PRO A 114 10.30 15.62 -18.45
CA PRO A 114 10.86 16.36 -19.59
C PRO A 114 9.81 16.81 -20.62
N CYS A 115 8.63 16.18 -20.60
CA CYS A 115 7.57 16.39 -21.57
C CYS A 115 6.45 17.33 -21.09
N GLY A 116 6.48 17.81 -19.84
CA GLY A 116 5.51 18.76 -19.29
C GLY A 116 4.06 18.26 -19.20
N THR A 117 3.20 19.03 -18.54
CA THR A 117 1.76 18.75 -18.35
C THR A 117 1.05 18.61 -19.69
N LYS A 118 0.65 17.38 -20.03
CA LYS A 118 -0.40 17.17 -21.03
C LYS A 118 -1.73 17.42 -20.33
N GLU A 119 -2.32 18.57 -20.61
CA GLU A 119 -3.70 18.91 -20.27
C GLU A 119 -4.71 17.91 -20.86
#